data_AF-A0A949PD38-F1
#
_entry.id   AF-A0A949PD38-F1
#
_cell.length_a   1.000
_cell.length_b   1.000
_cell.length_c   1.000
_cell.angle_alpha   90.00
_cell.angle_beta   90.00
_cell.angle_gamma   90.00
#
_symmetry.space_group_name_H-M   'P 1'
#
loop_
_entity.id
_entity.type
_entity.pdbx_description
1 polymer ?
#
loop_
_entity_poly.entity_id
_entity_poly.type
_entity_poly.pdbx_seq_one_letter_code
_entity_poly.pdbx_strand_id
1 'polypeptide(L)'
;MKLAQDFDREHTEFGKLVLSIVSQLQPYVKHRIYIAETTGIVPHNMYRSTGIIDDAMIELYKKYEGHIKGEETLKLKFFTLVSEKLSQLFKKEAFHKNTMSTNEILNRELEKLEEIIEMDISDGLHLKGDFDDISYHQSDFEQPSFLYDDAEKN
;
A
#
# COMPACT_ATOMS: atom_id res chain seq x y z
N MET A 1 17.54 12.12 43.19
CA MET A 1 17.34 10.65 43.03
C MET A 1 15.86 10.25 42.98
N LYS A 2 14.95 10.86 43.76
CA LYS A 2 13.49 10.59 43.66
C LYS A 2 12.86 10.98 42.30
N LEU A 3 13.19 12.16 41.75
CA LEU A 3 12.63 12.61 40.47
C LEU A 3 12.89 11.67 39.28
N ALA A 4 14.05 10.99 39.23
CA ALA A 4 14.35 10.05 38.16
C ALA A 4 13.57 8.73 38.30
N GLN A 5 13.27 8.31 39.53
CA GLN A 5 12.47 7.11 39.80
C GLN A 5 10.98 7.31 39.49
N ASP A 6 10.45 8.52 39.69
CA ASP A 6 9.06 8.82 39.40
C ASP A 6 8.80 8.93 37.89
N PHE A 7 9.74 9.49 37.12
CA PHE A 7 9.66 9.58 35.66
C PHE A 7 9.62 8.18 35.01
N ASP A 8 10.51 7.28 35.44
CA ASP A 8 10.59 5.91 34.93
C ASP A 8 9.31 5.09 35.24
N ARG A 9 8.67 5.37 36.38
CA ARG A 9 7.38 4.77 36.76
C ARG A 9 6.22 5.32 35.92
N GLU A 10 6.18 6.63 35.68
CA GLU A 10 5.14 7.24 34.84
C GLU A 10 5.19 6.72 33.39
N HIS A 11 6.38 6.54 32.80
CA HIS A 11 6.52 5.92 31.48
C HIS A 11 6.07 4.46 31.47
N THR A 12 6.40 3.70 32.52
CA THR A 12 6.01 2.29 32.63
C THR A 12 4.49 2.13 32.75
N GLU A 13 3.83 2.98 33.53
CA GLU A 13 2.37 2.96 33.69
C GLU A 13 1.66 3.43 32.42
N PHE A 14 2.18 4.46 31.75
CA PHE A 14 1.68 4.90 30.44
C PHE A 14 1.80 3.78 29.40
N GLY A 15 2.95 3.10 29.34
CA GLY A 15 3.18 1.99 28.42
C GLY A 15 2.20 0.83 28.61
N LYS A 16 1.88 0.47 29.86
CA LYS A 16 0.87 -0.56 30.16
C LYS A 16 -0.52 -0.15 29.68
N LEU A 17 -0.92 1.11 29.89
CA LEU A 17 -2.20 1.63 29.41
C LEU A 17 -2.27 1.60 27.89
N VAL A 18 -1.22 2.05 27.20
CA VAL A 18 -1.15 2.01 25.74
C VAL A 18 -1.25 0.57 25.25
N LEU A 19 -0.55 -0.39 25.86
CA LEU A 19 -0.59 -1.80 25.46
C LEU A 19 -2.00 -2.41 25.60
N SER A 20 -2.71 -2.05 26.67
CA SER A 20 -4.12 -2.44 26.86
C SER A 20 -4.99 -1.92 25.73
N ILE A 21 -4.85 -0.63 25.37
CA ILE A 21 -5.63 -0.02 24.29
C ILE A 21 -5.27 -0.61 22.91
N VAL A 22 -3.99 -0.91 22.66
CA VAL A 22 -3.51 -1.54 21.41
C VAL A 22 -4.24 -2.85 21.13
N SER A 23 -4.45 -3.68 22.16
CA SER A 23 -5.17 -4.95 22.02
C SER A 23 -6.61 -4.75 21.51
N GLN A 24 -7.28 -3.67 21.90
CA GLN A 24 -8.63 -3.31 21.47
C GLN A 24 -8.65 -2.64 20.09
N LEU A 25 -7.55 -1.99 19.71
CA LEU A 25 -7.41 -1.27 18.44
C LEU A 25 -7.07 -2.20 17.26
N GLN A 26 -6.31 -3.27 17.52
CA GLN A 26 -5.89 -4.28 16.53
C GLN A 26 -7.05 -4.77 15.63
N PRO A 27 -8.19 -5.23 16.19
CA PRO A 27 -9.33 -5.68 15.39
C PRO A 27 -9.92 -4.57 14.51
N TYR A 28 -10.01 -3.35 15.03
CA TYR A 28 -10.53 -2.19 14.30
C TYR A 28 -9.66 -1.87 13.08
N VAL A 29 -8.34 -1.77 13.26
CA VAL A 29 -7.40 -1.47 12.18
C VAL A 29 -7.41 -2.57 11.13
N LYS A 30 -7.38 -3.84 11.57
CA LYS A 30 -7.44 -4.99 10.67
C LYS A 30 -8.70 -4.96 9.80
N HIS A 31 -9.86 -4.67 10.40
CA HIS A 31 -11.10 -4.59 9.65
C HIS A 31 -11.13 -3.42 8.65
N ARG A 32 -10.56 -2.26 9.02
CA ARG A 32 -10.46 -1.10 8.12
C ARG A 32 -9.56 -1.37 6.92
N ILE A 33 -8.41 -2.03 7.14
CA ILE A 33 -7.52 -2.45 6.05
C ILE A 33 -8.26 -3.44 5.14
N TYR A 34 -8.94 -4.44 5.71
CA TYR A 34 -9.70 -5.42 4.92
C TYR A 34 -10.79 -4.78 4.04
N ILE A 35 -11.50 -3.77 4.54
CA ILE A 35 -12.46 -3.01 3.73
C ILE A 35 -11.74 -2.27 2.60
N ALA A 36 -10.60 -1.65 2.88
CA ALA A 36 -9.82 -0.94 1.87
C ALA A 36 -9.26 -1.88 0.80
N GLU A 37 -8.88 -3.10 1.18
CA GLU A 37 -8.45 -4.17 0.29
C GLU A 37 -9.59 -4.68 -0.60
N THR A 38 -10.76 -4.97 -0.02
CA THR A 38 -11.91 -5.47 -0.78
C THR A 38 -12.53 -4.42 -1.71
N THR A 39 -12.43 -3.13 -1.36
CA THR A 39 -12.79 -2.01 -2.23
C THR A 39 -11.71 -1.65 -3.26
N GLY A 40 -10.58 -2.35 -3.22
CA GLY A 40 -9.43 -2.16 -4.10
C GLY A 40 -8.69 -0.84 -3.90
N ILE A 41 -8.99 -0.07 -2.84
CA ILE A 41 -8.26 1.18 -2.50
C ILE A 41 -6.81 0.87 -2.17
N VAL A 42 -6.57 -0.25 -1.51
CA VAL A 42 -5.26 -0.68 -1.05
C VAL A 42 -4.96 -2.06 -1.64
N PRO A 43 -3.73 -2.33 -2.12
CA PRO A 43 -3.34 -3.66 -2.60
C PRO A 43 -3.40 -4.71 -1.49
N HIS A 44 -3.75 -5.95 -1.86
CA HIS A 44 -3.84 -7.05 -0.92
C HIS A 44 -2.51 -7.32 -0.19
N ASN A 45 -2.58 -7.47 1.13
CA ASN A 45 -1.46 -7.86 1.98
C ASN A 45 -0.25 -6.90 1.95
N MET A 46 -0.44 -5.66 1.49
CA MET A 46 0.60 -4.63 1.47
C MET A 46 0.83 -4.04 2.87
N TYR A 47 -0.23 -3.86 3.67
CA TYR A 47 -0.16 -3.24 4.98
C TYR A 47 -0.56 -4.21 6.09
N ARG A 48 0.22 -4.18 7.17
CA ARG A 48 -0.07 -4.95 8.39
C ARG A 48 -0.68 -4.03 9.44
N SER A 49 -1.69 -4.53 10.16
CA SER A 49 -2.34 -3.77 11.25
C SER A 49 -1.33 -3.35 12.33
N THR A 50 -0.35 -4.19 12.64
CA THR A 50 0.73 -3.87 13.60
C THR A 50 1.51 -2.64 13.17
N GLY A 51 1.96 -2.57 11.90
CA GLY A 51 2.77 -1.45 11.42
C GLY A 51 2.06 -0.10 11.53
N ILE A 52 0.77 -0.04 11.20
CA ILE A 52 -0.02 1.21 11.32
C ILE A 52 -0.16 1.62 12.79
N ILE A 53 -0.33 0.63 13.69
CA ILE A 53 -0.46 0.88 15.12
C ILE A 53 0.86 1.35 15.70
N ASP A 54 1.99 0.74 15.34
CA ASP A 54 3.33 1.13 15.79
C ASP A 54 3.65 2.56 15.36
N ASP A 55 3.33 2.89 14.11
CA ASP A 55 3.45 4.24 13.56
C ASP A 55 2.60 5.27 14.30
N ALA A 56 1.40 4.91 14.72
CA ALA A 56 0.54 5.78 15.52
C ALA A 56 1.03 5.86 16.97
N MET A 57 1.61 4.78 17.50
CA MET A 57 2.19 4.72 18.85
C MET A 57 3.35 5.70 18.97
N ILE A 58 4.26 5.72 17.99
CA ILE A 58 5.38 6.69 17.96
C ILE A 58 4.87 8.13 18.01
N GLU A 59 3.81 8.47 17.27
CA GLU A 59 3.21 9.80 17.32
C GLU A 59 2.50 10.12 18.63
N LEU A 60 1.87 9.11 19.24
CA LEU A 60 1.23 9.24 20.53
C LEU A 60 2.26 9.60 21.61
N TYR A 61 3.38 8.86 21.68
CA TYR A 61 4.47 9.16 22.63
C TYR A 61 5.06 10.56 22.39
N LYS A 62 5.37 10.90 21.13
CA LYS A 62 5.93 12.22 20.79
C LYS A 62 5.04 13.39 21.21
N LYS A 63 3.71 13.26 21.14
CA LYS A 63 2.77 14.37 21.37
C LYS A 63 2.19 14.43 22.78
N TYR A 64 2.08 13.30 23.48
CA TYR A 64 1.23 13.18 24.66
C TYR A 64 1.89 12.59 25.89
N GLU A 65 3.17 12.21 25.81
CA GLU A 65 3.97 11.81 26.97
C GLU A 65 3.93 12.92 28.04
N GLY A 66 3.45 12.58 29.25
CA GLY A 66 3.33 13.51 30.38
C GLY A 66 2.16 14.51 30.36
N HIS A 67 1.34 14.55 29.30
CA HIS A 67 0.31 15.59 29.13
C HIS A 67 -1.15 15.11 29.29
N ILE A 68 -1.41 13.79 29.19
CA ILE A 68 -2.78 13.25 29.30
C ILE A 68 -2.99 12.63 30.68
N LYS A 69 -3.97 13.16 31.41
CA LYS A 69 -4.51 12.55 32.63
C LYS A 69 -5.88 11.95 32.32
N GLY A 70 -5.93 10.64 32.10
CA GLY A 70 -7.16 9.88 31.86
C GLY A 70 -7.00 8.76 30.83
N GLU A 71 -7.41 7.55 31.19
CA GLU A 71 -7.36 6.38 30.29
C GLU A 71 -8.30 6.54 29.09
N GLU A 72 -9.51 7.05 29.30
CA GLU A 72 -10.49 7.25 28.23
C GLU A 72 -10.06 8.33 27.24
N THR A 73 -9.47 9.42 27.72
CA THR A 73 -8.99 10.51 26.86
C THR A 73 -7.79 10.04 26.03
N LEU A 74 -6.88 9.26 26.63
CA LEU A 74 -5.79 8.62 25.91
C LEU A 74 -6.29 7.69 24.81
N LYS A 75 -7.28 6.85 25.13
CA LYS A 75 -7.91 5.94 24.18
C LYS A 75 -8.52 6.69 23.00
N LEU A 76 -9.38 7.69 23.26
CA LEU A 76 -10.00 8.47 22.21
C LEU A 76 -8.97 9.17 21.30
N LYS A 77 -7.91 9.72 21.89
CA LYS A 77 -6.82 10.35 21.12
C LYS A 77 -6.08 9.33 20.26
N PHE A 78 -5.78 8.16 20.80
CA PHE A 78 -5.09 7.12 20.06
C PHE A 78 -5.93 6.59 18.89
N PHE A 79 -7.23 6.36 19.11
CA PHE A 79 -8.16 6.01 18.03
C PHE A 79 -8.24 7.09 16.95
N THR A 80 -8.23 8.36 17.35
CA THR A 80 -8.28 9.50 16.42
C THR A 80 -7.02 9.53 15.55
N LEU A 81 -5.83 9.40 16.14
CA LEU A 81 -4.56 9.36 15.41
C LEU A 81 -4.51 8.22 14.40
N VAL A 82 -4.96 7.03 14.80
CA VAL A 82 -4.97 5.84 13.94
C VAL A 82 -5.95 6.02 12.78
N SER A 83 -7.14 6.56 13.06
CA SER A 83 -8.14 6.88 12.03
C SER A 83 -7.63 7.92 11.03
N GLU A 84 -6.91 8.95 11.51
CA GLU A 84 -6.30 9.96 10.67
C GLU A 84 -5.21 9.35 9.77
N LYS A 85 -4.32 8.52 10.32
CA LYS A 85 -3.30 7.78 9.54
C LYS A 85 -3.92 6.91 8.48
N LEU A 86 -4.93 6.11 8.82
CA LEU A 86 -5.65 5.27 7.86
C LEU A 86 -6.28 6.12 6.75
N SER A 87 -6.86 7.27 7.09
CA SER A 87 -7.48 8.17 6.12
C SER A 87 -6.45 8.79 5.17
N GLN A 88 -5.28 9.18 5.69
CA GLN A 88 -4.19 9.69 4.87
C GLN A 88 -3.62 8.61 3.94
N LEU A 89 -3.45 7.39 4.45
CA LEU A 89 -3.01 6.23 3.67
C LEU A 89 -3.99 5.95 2.53
N PHE A 90 -5.29 5.86 2.84
CA PHE A 90 -6.31 5.60 1.82
C PHE A 90 -6.39 6.70 0.76
N LYS A 91 -6.15 7.97 1.12
CA LYS A 91 -6.08 9.06 0.14
C LYS A 91 -4.88 8.93 -0.80
N LYS A 92 -3.71 8.56 -0.28
CA LYS A 92 -2.50 8.34 -1.08
C LYS A 92 -2.68 7.15 -2.03
N GLU A 93 -3.17 6.02 -1.50
CA GLU A 93 -3.37 4.81 -2.30
C GLU A 93 -4.51 4.96 -3.32
N ALA A 94 -5.57 5.70 -2.98
CA ALA A 94 -6.65 6.01 -3.93
C ALA A 94 -6.17 6.78 -5.17
N PHE A 95 -5.10 7.57 -5.06
CA PHE A 95 -4.50 8.24 -6.23
C PHE A 95 -3.89 7.22 -7.19
N HIS A 96 -3.25 6.17 -6.68
CA HIS A 96 -2.63 5.12 -7.48
C HIS A 96 -3.63 4.26 -8.26
N LYS A 97 -4.92 4.27 -7.91
CA LYS A 97 -5.97 3.63 -8.73
C LYS A 97 -6.09 4.19 -10.14
N ASN A 98 -5.74 5.47 -10.33
CA ASN A 98 -5.79 6.10 -11.65
C ASN A 98 -4.48 5.90 -12.42
N THR A 99 -3.48 5.25 -11.82
CA THR A 99 -2.21 4.96 -12.47
C THR A 99 -2.31 3.64 -13.23
N MET A 100 -1.75 3.60 -14.44
CA MET A 100 -1.74 2.42 -15.30
C MET A 100 -1.09 1.22 -14.57
N SER A 101 -1.74 0.06 -14.65
CA SER A 101 -1.26 -1.16 -13.97
C SER A 101 0.00 -1.69 -14.64
N THR A 102 1.08 -1.84 -13.88
CA THR A 102 2.32 -2.48 -14.38
C THR A 102 2.09 -3.94 -14.78
N ASN A 103 1.12 -4.62 -14.18
CA ASN A 103 0.74 -5.98 -14.57
C ASN A 103 0.07 -6.02 -15.94
N GLU A 104 -0.73 -5.00 -16.30
CA GLU A 104 -1.31 -4.92 -17.64
C GLU A 104 -0.22 -4.70 -18.70
N ILE A 105 0.76 -3.85 -18.41
CA ILE A 105 1.94 -3.65 -19.27
C ILE A 105 2.69 -4.98 -19.42
N LEU A 106 2.99 -5.66 -18.31
CA LEU A 106 3.70 -6.93 -18.33
C LEU A 106 2.96 -7.99 -19.16
N ASN A 107 1.65 -8.15 -18.97
CA ASN A 107 0.87 -9.12 -19.73
C ASN A 107 0.86 -8.79 -21.22
N ARG A 108 0.70 -7.51 -21.59
CA ARG A 108 0.78 -7.08 -23.00
C ARG A 108 2.14 -7.39 -23.62
N GLU A 109 3.23 -7.21 -22.86
CA GLU A 109 4.57 -7.54 -23.34
C GLU A 109 4.82 -9.06 -23.42
N LEU A 110 4.27 -9.86 -22.50
CA LEU A 110 4.33 -11.31 -22.55
C LEU A 110 3.54 -11.88 -23.74
N GLU A 111 2.36 -11.35 -24.03
CA GLU A 111 1.55 -11.72 -25.22
C GLU A 111 2.32 -11.48 -26.53
N LYS A 112 3.12 -10.41 -26.60
CA LYS A 112 3.98 -10.15 -27.76
C LYS A 112 5.15 -11.13 -27.89
N LEU A 113 5.54 -11.79 -26.80
CA LEU A 113 6.64 -12.75 -26.78
C LEU A 113 6.16 -14.18 -27.08
N GLU A 114 4.86 -14.44 -27.03
CA GLU A 114 4.30 -15.78 -27.26
C GLU A 114 4.45 -16.18 -28.74
N GLU A 115 5.19 -17.26 -29.00
CA GLU A 115 5.41 -17.78 -30.34
C GLU A 115 4.22 -18.64 -30.79
N ILE A 116 3.54 -18.22 -31.86
CA ILE A 116 2.43 -18.99 -32.44
C ILE A 116 3.00 -20.02 -33.42
N ILE A 117 2.74 -21.31 -33.16
CA ILE A 117 3.16 -22.42 -34.03
C ILE A 117 1.99 -22.81 -34.95
N GLU A 118 2.23 -22.81 -36.26
CA GLU A 118 1.26 -23.25 -37.26
C GLU A 118 1.72 -24.57 -37.90
N MET A 119 0.77 -25.49 -38.15
CA MET A 119 1.04 -26.77 -38.78
C MET A 119 0.57 -26.74 -40.23
N ASP A 120 1.50 -26.87 -41.17
CA ASP A 120 1.17 -27.06 -42.57
C ASP A 120 1.08 -28.56 -42.92
N ILE A 121 0.12 -28.89 -43.79
CA ILE A 121 -0.21 -30.26 -44.18
C ILE A 121 0.94 -30.90 -44.98
N SER A 122 1.80 -30.09 -45.62
CA SER A 122 2.89 -30.56 -46.47
C SER A 122 4.28 -30.47 -45.83
N ASP A 123 4.59 -29.38 -45.10
CA ASP A 123 5.98 -29.03 -44.75
C ASP A 123 6.31 -29.10 -43.24
N GLY A 124 5.32 -29.43 -42.39
CA GLY A 124 5.53 -29.68 -40.96
C GLY A 124 5.08 -28.52 -40.05
N LEU A 125 5.72 -28.39 -38.88
CA LEU A 125 5.44 -27.33 -37.91
C LEU A 125 6.37 -26.13 -38.18
N HIS A 126 5.79 -24.94 -38.30
CA HIS A 126 6.52 -23.69 -38.53
C HIS A 126 6.09 -22.63 -37.52
N LEU A 127 6.97 -21.67 -37.21
CA LEU A 127 6.58 -20.53 -36.41
C LEU A 127 5.88 -19.53 -37.33
N LYS A 128 4.77 -18.96 -36.87
CA LYS A 128 4.04 -17.92 -37.62
C LYS A 128 4.94 -16.74 -38.00
N GLY A 129 5.87 -16.39 -37.11
CA GLY A 129 6.88 -15.34 -37.34
C GLY A 129 7.95 -15.68 -38.39
N ASP A 130 8.09 -16.94 -38.82
CA ASP A 130 9.09 -17.33 -39.83
C ASP A 130 8.78 -16.73 -41.22
N PHE A 131 7.52 -16.42 -41.48
CA PHE A 131 7.04 -15.82 -42.73
C PHE A 131 6.65 -14.34 -42.58
N ASP A 132 6.76 -13.79 -41.36
CA ASP A 132 6.36 -12.43 -41.03
C ASP A 132 7.60 -11.51 -41.07
N ASP A 133 7.82 -10.86 -42.22
CA ASP A 133 8.99 -10.00 -42.41
C ASP A 133 8.82 -8.68 -41.64
N ILE A 134 9.79 -8.38 -40.77
CA ILE A 134 9.90 -7.15 -39.98
C ILE A 134 9.76 -5.88 -40.82
N SER A 135 10.03 -5.94 -42.12
CA SER A 135 9.89 -4.81 -43.03
C SER A 135 8.43 -4.39 -43.26
N TYR A 136 7.44 -5.27 -43.03
CA TYR A 136 6.01 -4.97 -43.18
C TYR A 136 5.35 -4.35 -41.92
N HIS A 137 5.99 -4.43 -40.76
CA HIS A 137 5.46 -3.90 -39.49
C HIS A 137 5.99 -2.52 -39.09
N GLN A 138 6.63 -1.80 -40.02
CA GLN A 138 7.22 -0.48 -39.73
C GLN A 138 6.20 0.55 -39.23
N SER A 139 4.91 0.36 -39.56
CA SER A 139 3.78 1.19 -39.10
C SER A 139 3.05 0.64 -37.86
N ASP A 140 3.31 -0.61 -37.48
CA ASP A 140 2.55 -1.30 -36.43
C ASP A 140 3.15 -1.08 -35.04
N PHE A 141 4.37 -0.54 -34.99
CA PHE A 141 5.03 -0.14 -33.76
C PHE A 141 4.41 1.14 -33.20
N GLU A 142 3.36 0.98 -32.40
CA GLU A 142 2.89 2.05 -31.51
C GLU A 142 3.87 2.20 -30.35
N GLN A 143 4.76 3.20 -30.42
CA GLN A 143 5.57 3.58 -29.27
C GLN A 143 4.62 3.99 -28.12
N PRO A 144 4.65 3.30 -26.97
CA PRO A 144 3.80 3.70 -25.85
C PRO A 144 4.26 5.09 -25.37
N SER A 145 3.41 6.10 -25.59
CA SER A 145 3.62 7.44 -25.07
C SER A 145 3.22 7.48 -23.61
N PHE A 146 4.19 7.24 -22.73
CA PHE A 146 3.99 7.45 -21.31
C PHE A 146 4.04 8.95 -21.03
N LEU A 147 2.88 9.60 -21.11
CA LEU A 147 2.71 10.94 -20.57
C LEU A 147 2.68 10.82 -19.04
N TYR A 148 3.82 11.06 -18.42
CA TYR A 148 3.83 11.37 -16.99
C TYR A 148 3.19 12.76 -16.86
N ASP A 149 2.08 12.86 -16.12
CA ASP A 149 1.62 14.16 -15.64
C ASP A 149 2.76 14.68 -14.76
N ASP A 150 3.63 15.53 -15.33
CA ASP A 150 4.63 16.26 -14.58
C ASP A 150 3.90 16.95 -13.44
N ALA A 151 4.18 16.51 -12.21
CA ALA A 151 3.59 17.06 -10.99
C ALA A 151 4.14 18.47 -10.68
N GLU A 152 4.52 19.25 -11.70
CA GLU A 152 4.75 20.68 -11.61
C GLU A 152 3.45 21.44 -11.86
N LYS A 153 2.47 21.26 -10.97
CA LYS A 153 1.53 22.34 -10.67
C LYS A 153 2.10 23.13 -9.49
N ASN A 154 2.84 24.18 -9.84
CA ASN A 154 3.22 25.29 -8.95
C ASN A 154 2.03 25.83 -8.16
#